data_AF-A0A527ZP99-F1
#
_entry.id   AF-A0A527ZP99-F1
#
_cell.length_a   1.000
_cell.length_b   1.000
_cell.length_c   1.000
_cell.angle_alpha   90.00
_cell.angle_beta   90.00
_cell.angle_gamma   90.00
#
_symmetry.space_group_name_H-M   'P 1'
#
loop_
_entity.id
_entity.type
_entity.pdbx_description
1 polymer ?
#
loop_
_entity_poly.entity_id
_entity_poly.type
_entity_poly.pdbx_seq_one_letter_code
_entity_poly.pdbx_strand_id
1 'polypeptide(L)'
;MKDGSAFLNDNAQRIIDGMIGNAERLRIAVARGLLGECLIDAGAKAAGGVEAGLRMAEAAMGGLGSISVCMDRGSPKWPFTIEVRSSQPVLACLGSQYAGWNLSSQGYFAMGSGPARALARVEPLFEALSYRDTASSAVLILETAEPPPQAIVEKVGRATGLAPEKLTFLYAPTQSLAGGVQIVARALEVALHKTNDLKFPLENVVDGIGTAPIPAPHPDFLTAMGRT
;
A
#
# COMPACT_ATOMS: atom_id res chain seq x y z
N MET A 1 2.85 -10.35 -16.65
CA MET A 1 3.92 -10.45 -17.67
C MET A 1 5.18 -10.97 -16.99
N LYS A 2 5.72 -12.12 -17.39
CA LYS A 2 7.00 -12.64 -16.87
C LYS A 2 8.20 -11.76 -17.25
N ASP A 3 8.03 -10.93 -18.31
CA ASP A 3 9.05 -10.06 -18.92
C ASP A 3 8.52 -8.64 -19.26
N GLY A 4 7.53 -8.13 -18.52
CA GLY A 4 6.79 -6.93 -18.89
C GLY A 4 7.29 -5.60 -18.31
N SER A 5 7.08 -4.52 -19.07
CA SER A 5 7.31 -3.11 -18.71
C SER A 5 6.26 -2.56 -17.73
N ALA A 6 5.97 -3.27 -16.64
CA ALA A 6 5.21 -2.64 -15.57
C ALA A 6 6.06 -1.50 -14.99
N PHE A 7 5.43 -0.36 -14.72
CA PHE A 7 6.09 0.82 -14.14
C PHE A 7 5.44 1.08 -12.78
N LEU A 8 5.68 0.20 -11.80
CA LEU A 8 4.92 0.18 -10.55
C LEU A 8 5.02 1.53 -9.82
N ASN A 9 6.23 2.06 -9.67
CA ASN A 9 6.44 3.34 -9.00
C ASN A 9 5.89 4.52 -9.82
N ASP A 10 6.06 4.54 -11.15
CA ASP A 10 5.51 5.63 -11.98
C ASP A 10 3.97 5.61 -11.97
N ASN A 11 3.36 4.43 -12.05
CA ASN A 11 1.91 4.26 -11.96
C ASN A 11 1.39 4.72 -10.59
N ALA A 12 2.03 4.30 -9.50
CA ALA A 12 1.68 4.76 -8.17
C ALA A 12 1.88 6.28 -8.02
N GLN A 13 2.95 6.84 -8.60
CA GLN A 13 3.18 8.29 -8.58
C GLN A 13 2.03 9.04 -9.27
N ARG A 14 1.50 8.55 -10.40
CA ARG A 14 0.31 9.17 -11.03
C ARG A 14 -0.93 9.13 -10.12
N ILE A 15 -1.10 8.06 -9.35
CA ILE A 15 -2.18 7.97 -8.34
C ILE A 15 -1.94 9.00 -7.22
N ILE A 16 -0.71 9.09 -6.72
CA ILE A 16 -0.29 10.08 -5.72
C ILE A 16 -0.54 11.51 -6.21
N ASP A 17 -0.14 11.84 -7.44
CA ASP A 17 -0.35 13.17 -8.02
C ASP A 17 -1.84 13.51 -8.10
N GLY A 18 -2.67 12.53 -8.47
CA GLY A 18 -4.12 12.63 -8.42
C GLY A 18 -4.67 12.84 -7.01
N MET A 19 -4.10 12.16 -6.00
CA MET A 19 -4.46 12.37 -4.60
C MET A 19 -4.09 13.79 -4.13
N ILE A 20 -2.89 14.27 -4.44
CA ILE A 20 -2.42 15.62 -4.10
C ILE A 20 -3.33 16.68 -4.73
N GLY A 21 -3.67 16.53 -6.02
CA GLY A 21 -4.60 17.43 -6.72
C GLY A 21 -6.03 17.42 -6.16
N ASN A 22 -6.40 16.39 -5.39
CA ASN A 22 -7.71 16.22 -4.76
C ASN A 22 -7.64 16.24 -3.22
N ALA A 23 -6.60 16.83 -2.63
CA ALA A 23 -6.31 16.67 -1.21
C ALA A 23 -7.48 17.04 -0.29
N GLU A 24 -8.14 18.17 -0.56
CA GLU A 24 -9.31 18.63 0.20
C GLU A 24 -10.48 17.63 0.11
N ARG A 25 -10.84 17.20 -1.11
CA ARG A 25 -11.92 16.23 -1.36
C ARG A 25 -11.66 14.90 -0.67
N LEU A 26 -10.39 14.46 -0.66
CA LEU A 26 -9.95 13.22 -0.01
C LEU A 26 -9.72 13.38 1.51
N ARG A 27 -9.75 14.63 2.01
CA ARG A 27 -9.45 14.99 3.41
C ARG A 27 -8.09 14.47 3.87
N ILE A 28 -7.09 14.59 3.01
CA ILE A 28 -5.69 14.23 3.28
C ILE A 28 -4.85 15.49 3.45
N ALA A 29 -3.73 15.40 4.17
CA ALA A 29 -2.77 16.49 4.29
C ALA A 29 -1.49 16.13 3.54
N VAL A 30 -0.96 17.09 2.77
CA VAL A 30 0.28 16.95 2.01
C VAL A 30 1.31 17.91 2.59
N ALA A 31 2.50 17.41 2.88
CA ALA A 31 3.60 18.18 3.40
C ALA A 31 4.93 17.77 2.75
N ARG A 32 5.95 18.60 2.96
CA ARG A 32 7.34 18.23 2.69
C ARG A 32 8.04 17.94 4.01
N GLY A 33 8.73 16.82 4.06
CA GLY A 33 9.57 16.47 5.20
C GLY A 33 10.89 17.23 5.18
N LEU A 34 11.71 16.98 6.21
CA LEU A 34 12.93 17.75 6.46
C LEU A 34 14.04 17.48 5.44
N LEU A 35 13.98 16.35 4.73
CA LEU A 35 14.90 16.01 3.65
C LEU A 35 14.28 16.26 2.27
N GLY A 36 13.09 16.87 2.19
CA GLY A 36 12.39 17.21 0.96
C GLY A 36 11.49 16.11 0.40
N GLU A 37 11.39 14.96 1.07
CA GLU A 37 10.44 13.90 0.78
C GLU A 37 9.00 14.40 0.84
N CYS A 38 8.12 13.81 0.01
CA CYS A 38 6.69 14.08 0.07
C CYS A 38 6.05 13.23 1.17
N LEU A 39 5.31 13.87 2.06
CA LEU A 39 4.58 13.21 3.15
C LEU A 39 3.09 13.42 2.93
N ILE A 40 2.33 12.33 2.91
CA ILE A 40 0.87 12.35 2.75
C ILE A 40 0.23 11.64 3.93
N ASP A 41 -0.41 12.43 4.79
CA ASP A 41 -1.23 11.95 5.90
C ASP A 41 -2.65 11.66 5.39
N ALA A 42 -3.04 10.40 5.40
CA ALA A 42 -4.37 9.95 4.99
C ALA A 42 -5.24 9.47 6.16
N GLY A 43 -4.82 9.64 7.41
CA GLY A 43 -5.61 9.14 8.55
C GLY A 43 -5.01 9.29 9.95
N ALA A 44 -3.80 9.82 10.08
CA ALA A 44 -3.14 10.03 11.37
C ALA A 44 -3.67 11.29 12.06
N LYS A 45 -3.40 12.47 11.48
CA LYS A 45 -4.00 13.75 11.89
C LYS A 45 -5.07 14.19 10.91
N ALA A 46 -4.91 13.81 9.63
CA ALA A 46 -5.93 14.03 8.62
C ALA A 46 -7.13 13.08 8.84
N ALA A 47 -8.34 13.52 8.49
CA ALA A 47 -9.53 12.69 8.65
C ALA A 47 -9.58 11.52 7.66
N GLY A 48 -9.02 11.70 6.46
CA GLY A 48 -9.03 10.70 5.40
C GLY A 48 -10.43 10.28 4.99
N GLY A 49 -10.59 9.00 4.63
CA GLY A 49 -11.89 8.43 4.30
C GLY A 49 -11.77 7.18 3.46
N VAL A 50 -12.92 6.63 3.06
CA VAL A 50 -12.97 5.43 2.23
C VAL A 50 -12.26 5.66 0.89
N GLU A 51 -12.59 6.74 0.19
CA GLU A 51 -11.93 7.10 -1.08
C GLU A 51 -10.41 7.27 -0.95
N ALA A 52 -9.93 7.87 0.14
CA ALA A 52 -8.49 7.99 0.40
C ALA A 52 -7.85 6.61 0.60
N GLY A 53 -8.52 5.70 1.32
CA GLY A 53 -8.09 4.31 1.49
C GLY A 53 -8.07 3.51 0.18
N LEU A 54 -9.06 3.72 -0.70
CA LEU A 54 -9.06 3.09 -2.03
C LEU A 54 -7.84 3.52 -2.85
N ARG A 55 -7.57 4.83 -2.92
CA ARG A 55 -6.39 5.36 -3.63
C ARG A 55 -5.07 4.89 -3.00
N MET A 56 -5.02 4.82 -1.67
CA MET A 56 -3.87 4.29 -0.94
C MET A 56 -3.61 2.82 -1.30
N ALA A 57 -4.66 2.01 -1.39
CA ALA A 57 -4.54 0.61 -1.78
C ALA A 57 -4.19 0.43 -3.27
N GLU A 58 -4.73 1.25 -4.17
CA GLU A 58 -4.37 1.25 -5.60
C GLU A 58 -2.89 1.61 -5.79
N ALA A 59 -2.40 2.62 -5.05
CA ALA A 59 -0.99 2.98 -5.02
C ALA A 59 -0.13 1.86 -4.42
N ALA A 60 -0.60 1.19 -3.36
CA ALA A 60 0.08 0.04 -2.79
C ALA A 60 0.19 -1.13 -3.79
N MET A 61 -0.81 -1.32 -4.65
CA MET A 61 -0.77 -2.30 -5.75
C MET A 61 0.05 -1.84 -6.98
N GLY A 62 0.75 -0.70 -6.90
CA GLY A 62 1.57 -0.15 -7.99
C GLY A 62 0.75 0.21 -9.24
N GLY A 63 -0.52 0.56 -9.05
CA GLY A 63 -1.47 0.85 -10.14
C GLY A 63 -1.81 -0.34 -11.03
N LEU A 64 -1.49 -1.57 -10.61
CA LEU A 64 -1.89 -2.80 -11.32
C LEU A 64 -3.16 -3.44 -10.74
N GLY A 65 -3.75 -2.82 -9.72
CA GLY A 65 -5.02 -3.23 -9.13
C GLY A 65 -6.15 -2.24 -9.45
N SER A 66 -7.36 -2.76 -9.55
CA SER A 66 -8.61 -1.98 -9.55
C SER A 66 -9.33 -2.29 -8.24
N ILE A 67 -9.73 -1.26 -7.52
CA ILE A 67 -10.34 -1.40 -6.19
C ILE A 67 -11.62 -0.58 -6.15
N SER A 68 -12.72 -1.18 -5.71
CA SER A 68 -14.01 -0.50 -5.62
C SER A 68 -14.79 -0.92 -4.38
N VAL A 69 -15.66 -0.03 -3.92
CA VAL A 69 -16.64 -0.35 -2.87
C VAL A 69 -17.94 -0.78 -3.55
N CYS A 70 -18.47 -1.93 -3.13
CA CYS A 70 -19.75 -2.45 -3.55
C CYS A 70 -20.70 -2.53 -2.36
N MET A 71 -21.99 -2.36 -2.61
CA MET A 71 -23.02 -2.61 -1.60
C MET A 71 -23.47 -4.07 -1.66
N ASP A 72 -23.13 -4.86 -0.65
CA ASP A 72 -23.59 -6.24 -0.52
C ASP A 72 -24.91 -6.30 0.24
N ARG A 73 -26.00 -6.46 -0.52
CA ARG A 73 -27.35 -6.58 0.05
C ARG A 73 -27.62 -7.92 0.75
N GLY A 74 -26.77 -8.92 0.52
CA GLY A 74 -26.82 -10.22 1.20
C GLY A 74 -26.23 -10.19 2.61
N SER A 75 -25.42 -9.17 2.93
CA SER A 75 -24.77 -8.98 4.23
C SER A 75 -25.30 -7.73 4.94
N PRO A 76 -26.51 -7.76 5.53
CA PRO A 76 -27.14 -6.57 6.10
C PRO A 76 -26.38 -5.97 7.29
N LYS A 77 -25.54 -6.76 7.97
CA LYS A 77 -24.71 -6.30 9.09
C LYS A 77 -23.43 -5.59 8.62
N TRP A 78 -22.94 -5.91 7.43
CA TRP A 78 -21.72 -5.33 6.84
C TRP A 78 -21.95 -5.08 5.34
N PRO A 79 -22.77 -4.08 4.99
CA PRO A 79 -23.25 -3.91 3.62
C PRO A 79 -22.23 -3.28 2.69
N PHE A 80 -21.06 -2.84 3.17
CA PHE A 80 -20.02 -2.26 2.35
C PHE A 80 -18.86 -3.24 2.22
N THR A 81 -18.55 -3.63 0.99
CA THR A 81 -17.52 -4.62 0.67
C THR A 81 -16.52 -3.99 -0.30
N ILE A 82 -15.24 -4.21 -0.07
CA ILE A 82 -14.18 -3.90 -1.04
C ILE A 82 -14.08 -5.07 -2.01
N GLU A 83 -14.10 -4.77 -3.31
CA GLU A 83 -13.66 -5.66 -4.37
C GLU A 83 -12.28 -5.21 -4.86
N VAL A 84 -11.37 -6.17 -4.99
CA VAL A 84 -10.00 -5.98 -5.45
C VAL A 84 -9.77 -6.93 -6.61
N ARG A 85 -9.30 -6.43 -7.75
CA ARG A 85 -8.98 -7.27 -8.90
C ARG A 85 -7.70 -6.85 -9.59
N SER A 86 -6.98 -7.81 -10.17
CA SER A 86 -5.78 -7.55 -10.95
C SER A 86 -5.52 -8.66 -11.96
N SER A 87 -5.28 -8.27 -13.20
CA SER A 87 -4.79 -9.16 -14.26
C SER A 87 -3.28 -9.45 -14.18
N GLN A 88 -2.60 -8.91 -13.16
CA GLN A 88 -1.20 -9.20 -12.83
C GLN A 88 -1.05 -9.36 -11.31
N PRO A 89 -1.81 -10.28 -10.70
CA PRO A 89 -2.08 -10.23 -9.27
C PRO A 89 -0.84 -10.56 -8.43
N VAL A 90 0.04 -11.45 -8.90
CA VAL A 90 1.32 -11.74 -8.21
C VAL A 90 2.18 -10.49 -8.09
N LEU A 91 2.32 -9.72 -9.16
CA LEU A 91 3.15 -8.51 -9.15
C LEU A 91 2.49 -7.39 -8.33
N ALA A 92 1.19 -7.17 -8.54
CA ALA A 92 0.42 -6.15 -7.84
C ALA A 92 0.38 -6.40 -6.33
N CYS A 93 0.12 -7.65 -5.92
CA CYS A 93 0.01 -8.02 -4.52
C CYS A 93 1.36 -8.29 -3.88
N LEU A 94 2.15 -9.26 -4.35
CA LEU A 94 3.39 -9.66 -3.66
C LEU A 94 4.56 -8.71 -3.96
N GLY A 95 4.70 -8.31 -5.22
CA GLY A 95 5.78 -7.40 -5.65
C GLY A 95 5.60 -5.95 -5.20
N SER A 96 4.38 -5.54 -4.83
CA SER A 96 4.06 -4.18 -4.43
C SER A 96 3.26 -4.13 -3.12
N GLN A 97 1.99 -4.56 -3.11
CA GLN A 97 1.06 -4.32 -2.01
C GLN A 97 1.52 -4.92 -0.67
N TYR A 98 2.12 -6.12 -0.69
CA TYR A 98 2.53 -6.86 0.49
C TYR A 98 3.37 -6.01 1.43
N ALA A 99 3.00 -6.04 2.71
CA ALA A 99 3.64 -5.28 3.76
C ALA A 99 4.88 -6.03 4.29
N GLY A 100 5.88 -6.25 3.43
CA GLY A 100 7.03 -7.09 3.78
C GLY A 100 8.27 -6.32 4.25
N TRP A 101 8.29 -4.99 4.11
CA TRP A 101 9.48 -4.20 4.47
C TRP A 101 9.41 -3.67 5.90
N ASN A 102 10.12 -4.32 6.81
CA ASN A 102 10.27 -3.86 8.19
C ASN A 102 11.13 -2.58 8.28
N LEU A 103 10.52 -1.47 8.69
CA LEU A 103 11.16 -0.18 8.87
C LEU A 103 11.16 0.23 10.35
N SER A 104 12.33 0.15 10.97
CA SER A 104 12.54 0.53 12.37
C SER A 104 13.74 1.44 12.54
N SER A 105 13.59 2.44 13.43
CA SER A 105 14.68 3.32 13.88
C SER A 105 14.24 4.07 15.14
N GLN A 106 15.06 4.08 16.20
CA GLN A 106 14.89 4.95 17.38
C GLN A 106 13.45 5.02 17.93
N GLY A 107 12.82 3.87 18.20
CA GLY A 107 11.46 3.81 18.74
C GLY A 107 10.34 3.90 17.70
N TYR A 108 10.65 4.28 16.46
CA TYR A 108 9.73 4.19 15.34
C TYR A 108 9.70 2.77 14.76
N PHE A 109 8.51 2.28 14.44
CA PHE A 109 8.27 1.04 13.70
C PHE A 109 7.10 1.22 12.75
N ALA A 110 7.28 0.79 11.50
CA ALA A 110 6.20 0.69 10.52
C ALA A 110 6.44 -0.48 9.56
N MET A 111 5.35 -1.06 9.09
CA MET A 111 5.36 -2.02 7.98
C MET A 111 5.28 -1.24 6.66
N GLY A 112 6.31 -1.37 5.84
CA GLY A 112 6.39 -0.77 4.51
C GLY A 112 5.73 -1.65 3.45
N SER A 113 4.78 -1.06 2.73
CA SER A 113 4.09 -1.62 1.57
C SER A 113 4.34 -0.75 0.33
N GLY A 114 4.02 -1.26 -0.85
CA GLY A 114 4.01 -0.48 -2.08
C GLY A 114 5.24 -0.66 -2.97
N PRO A 115 5.25 0.04 -4.10
CA PRO A 115 6.13 -0.27 -5.22
C PRO A 115 7.60 0.08 -4.96
N ALA A 116 7.91 0.95 -3.98
CA ALA A 116 9.29 1.21 -3.56
C ALA A 116 10.04 -0.09 -3.17
N ARG A 117 9.31 -1.10 -2.69
CA ARG A 117 9.87 -2.43 -2.38
C ARG A 117 10.52 -3.09 -3.60
N ALA A 118 9.95 -2.92 -4.80
CA ALA A 118 10.48 -3.49 -6.03
C ALA A 118 11.74 -2.78 -6.57
N LEU A 119 12.05 -1.57 -6.07
CA LEU A 119 13.33 -0.91 -6.26
C LEU A 119 14.35 -1.42 -5.22
N ALA A 120 13.95 -1.41 -3.95
CA ALA A 120 14.81 -1.73 -2.82
C ALA A 120 15.24 -3.21 -2.77
N ARG A 121 14.29 -4.12 -3.02
CA ARG A 121 14.48 -5.58 -3.04
C ARG A 121 15.27 -6.13 -1.85
N VAL A 122 15.01 -5.61 -0.65
CA VAL A 122 15.70 -6.00 0.59
C VAL A 122 15.06 -7.22 1.29
N GLU A 123 13.98 -7.76 0.71
CA GLU A 123 13.20 -8.86 1.28
C GLU A 123 13.46 -10.17 0.52
N PRO A 124 13.51 -11.33 1.20
CA PRO A 124 13.72 -12.64 0.54
C PRO A 124 12.70 -12.97 -0.56
N LEU A 125 11.49 -12.42 -0.47
CA LEU A 125 10.44 -12.57 -1.49
C LEU A 125 10.94 -12.16 -2.89
N PHE A 126 11.82 -11.16 -2.98
CA PHE A 126 12.37 -10.71 -4.25
C PHE A 126 13.41 -11.67 -4.84
N GLU A 127 13.79 -12.76 -4.18
CA GLU A 127 14.54 -13.85 -4.80
C GLU A 127 13.63 -14.73 -5.66
N ALA A 128 12.36 -14.88 -5.27
CA ALA A 128 11.35 -15.64 -6.00
C ALA A 128 10.70 -14.82 -7.14
N LEU A 129 10.73 -13.49 -7.04
CA LEU A 129 10.17 -12.59 -8.06
C LEU A 129 11.27 -12.10 -9.01
N SER A 130 11.16 -12.44 -10.30
CA SER A 130 12.11 -12.00 -11.33
C SER A 130 12.04 -10.49 -11.62
N TYR A 131 10.89 -9.88 -11.37
CA TYR A 131 10.64 -8.46 -11.65
C TYR A 131 11.59 -7.52 -10.89
N ARG A 132 12.03 -6.46 -11.56
CA ARG A 132 12.74 -5.32 -10.98
C ARG A 132 12.15 -4.05 -11.56
N ASP A 133 11.79 -3.12 -10.69
CA ASP A 133 11.32 -1.83 -11.17
C ASP A 133 12.49 -0.93 -11.57
N THR A 134 12.23 0.01 -12.48
CA THR A 134 13.16 1.09 -12.83
C THR A 134 12.36 2.38 -12.88
N ALA A 135 12.59 3.27 -11.91
CA ALA A 135 11.82 4.50 -11.76
C ALA A 135 12.70 5.63 -11.20
N SER A 136 12.29 6.87 -11.46
CA SER A 136 12.98 8.08 -10.98
C SER A 136 12.41 8.65 -9.69
N SER A 137 11.29 8.08 -9.22
CA SER A 137 10.65 8.35 -7.93
C SER A 137 10.15 7.06 -7.31
N ALA A 138 9.87 7.08 -6.01
CA ALA A 138 9.36 5.91 -5.32
C ALA A 138 8.21 6.26 -4.37
N VAL A 139 7.21 5.39 -4.34
CA VAL A 139 6.05 5.51 -3.44
C VAL A 139 6.10 4.37 -2.43
N LEU A 140 6.04 4.73 -1.14
CA LEU A 140 5.96 3.78 -0.04
C LEU A 140 4.75 4.09 0.82
N ILE A 141 4.02 3.04 1.18
CA ILE A 141 2.83 3.09 2.01
C ILE A 141 3.21 2.59 3.40
N LEU A 142 2.86 3.33 4.44
CA LEU A 142 3.19 3.02 5.83
C LEU A 142 1.93 2.91 6.68
N GLU A 143 1.78 1.79 7.37
CA GLU A 143 0.74 1.62 8.39
C GLU A 143 1.24 2.17 9.73
N THR A 144 0.93 3.43 10.01
CA THR A 144 1.46 4.17 11.17
C THR A 144 0.66 5.45 11.45
N ALA A 145 0.70 5.91 12.69
CA ALA A 145 0.12 7.18 13.12
C ALA A 145 1.09 8.37 13.03
N GLU A 146 2.34 8.15 12.59
CA GLU A 146 3.36 9.19 12.52
C GLU A 146 4.12 9.14 11.19
N PRO A 147 4.51 10.30 10.63
CA PRO A 147 5.37 10.32 9.46
C PRO A 147 6.71 9.63 9.76
N PRO A 148 7.40 9.08 8.74
CA PRO A 148 8.71 8.46 8.95
C PRO A 148 9.72 9.50 9.44
N PRO A 149 10.54 9.19 10.46
CA PRO A 149 11.64 10.06 10.86
C PRO A 149 12.74 10.07 9.79
N GLN A 150 13.62 11.08 9.82
CA GLN A 150 14.71 11.25 8.84
C GLN A 150 15.54 9.97 8.63
N ALA A 151 15.84 9.24 9.70
CA ALA A 151 16.59 7.98 9.62
C ALA A 151 15.88 6.91 8.76
N ILE A 152 14.55 6.86 8.76
CA ILE A 152 13.77 5.97 7.90
C ILE A 152 13.78 6.47 6.46
N VAL A 153 13.63 7.78 6.24
CA VAL A 153 13.69 8.39 4.91
C VAL A 153 15.02 8.11 4.24
N GLU A 154 16.14 8.34 4.94
CA GLU A 154 17.47 8.02 4.44
C GLU A 154 17.69 6.52 4.19
N LYS A 155 17.16 5.66 5.08
CA LYS A 155 17.22 4.20 4.91
C LYS A 155 16.52 3.78 3.61
N VAL A 156 15.34 4.34 3.34
CA VAL A 156 14.59 4.08 2.11
C VAL A 156 15.30 4.66 0.89
N GLY A 157 15.83 5.89 0.98
CA GLY A 157 16.62 6.50 -0.10
C GLY A 157 17.84 5.67 -0.48
N ARG A 158 18.64 5.23 0.50
CA ARG A 158 19.79 4.33 0.25
C ARG A 158 19.39 3.01 -0.39
N ALA A 159 18.31 2.39 0.11
CA ALA A 159 17.87 1.09 -0.40
C ALA A 159 17.29 1.19 -1.83
N THR A 160 16.59 2.27 -2.16
CA THR A 160 16.02 2.50 -3.50
C THR A 160 17.01 3.13 -4.48
N GLY A 161 18.14 3.67 -4.01
CA GLY A 161 19.09 4.42 -4.82
C GLY A 161 18.60 5.82 -5.23
N LEU A 162 17.58 6.34 -4.53
CA LEU A 162 16.95 7.62 -4.85
C LEU A 162 17.24 8.67 -3.77
N ALA A 163 17.32 9.93 -4.20
CA ALA A 163 17.42 11.06 -3.28
C ALA A 163 16.07 11.26 -2.53
N PRO A 164 16.08 11.76 -1.28
CA PRO A 164 14.86 11.90 -0.48
C PRO A 164 13.73 12.68 -1.16
N GLU A 165 14.04 13.68 -1.98
CA GLU A 165 13.04 14.51 -2.67
C GLU A 165 12.27 13.76 -3.76
N LYS A 166 12.76 12.57 -4.12
CA LYS A 166 12.12 11.61 -5.05
C LYS A 166 11.28 10.56 -4.34
N LEU A 167 11.20 10.61 -3.01
CA LEU A 167 10.41 9.68 -2.20
C LEU A 167 9.07 10.30 -1.81
N THR A 168 8.01 9.50 -1.91
CA THR A 168 6.69 9.80 -1.35
C THR A 168 6.33 8.75 -0.31
N PHE A 169 5.95 9.22 0.88
CA PHE A 169 5.41 8.40 1.95
C PHE A 169 3.93 8.72 2.17
N LEU A 170 3.08 7.73 1.93
CA LEU A 170 1.64 7.81 2.21
C LEU A 170 1.35 6.97 3.45
N TYR A 171 0.78 7.57 4.49
CA TYR A 171 0.62 6.90 5.77
C TYR A 171 -0.76 7.09 6.39
N ALA A 172 -1.23 6.04 7.06
CA ALA A 172 -2.45 6.04 7.84
C ALA A 172 -2.38 4.91 8.90
N PRO A 173 -2.89 5.14 10.12
CA PRO A 173 -2.93 4.11 11.15
C PRO A 173 -4.11 3.15 10.92
N THR A 174 -3.99 1.92 11.41
CA THR A 174 -5.00 0.84 11.36
C THR A 174 -6.39 1.30 11.80
N GLN A 175 -6.46 2.18 12.80
CA GLN A 175 -7.69 2.70 13.39
C GLN A 175 -8.44 3.71 12.50
N SER A 176 -7.77 4.27 11.49
CA SER A 176 -8.35 5.26 10.60
C SER A 176 -9.20 4.62 9.50
N LEU A 177 -10.09 5.40 8.88
CA LEU A 177 -10.88 4.92 7.75
C LEU A 177 -10.01 4.50 6.56
N ALA A 178 -8.99 5.29 6.23
CA ALA A 178 -8.10 4.96 5.12
C ALA A 178 -7.23 3.73 5.43
N GLY A 179 -6.72 3.63 6.66
CA GLY A 179 -5.97 2.48 7.16
C GLY A 179 -6.80 1.19 7.13
N GLY A 180 -8.02 1.21 7.68
CA GLY A 180 -8.90 0.05 7.64
C GLY A 180 -9.24 -0.39 6.21
N VAL A 181 -9.55 0.57 5.32
CA VAL A 181 -9.86 0.28 3.91
C VAL A 181 -8.65 -0.31 3.17
N GLN A 182 -7.43 0.21 3.38
CA GLN A 182 -6.26 -0.35 2.71
C GLN A 182 -5.96 -1.78 3.17
N ILE A 183 -6.19 -2.09 4.46
CA ILE A 183 -5.99 -3.44 4.99
C ILE A 183 -7.02 -4.40 4.39
N VAL A 184 -8.30 -4.02 4.39
CA VAL A 184 -9.38 -4.84 3.78
C VAL A 184 -9.13 -5.07 2.29
N ALA A 185 -8.56 -4.07 1.58
CA ALA A 185 -8.18 -4.18 0.18
C ALA A 185 -7.00 -5.16 -0.08
N ARG A 186 -6.48 -5.83 0.95
CA ARG A 186 -5.48 -6.91 0.82
C ARG A 186 -6.10 -8.29 0.69
N ALA A 187 -7.42 -8.42 0.60
CA ALA A 187 -8.09 -9.72 0.49
C ALA A 187 -7.47 -10.63 -0.59
N LEU A 188 -7.15 -10.08 -1.77
CA LEU A 188 -6.44 -10.82 -2.83
C LEU A 188 -4.97 -11.09 -2.48
N GLU A 189 -4.29 -10.13 -1.85
CA GLU A 189 -2.89 -10.27 -1.45
C GLU A 189 -2.69 -11.35 -0.40
N VAL A 190 -3.55 -11.45 0.61
CA VAL A 190 -3.48 -12.50 1.64
C VAL A 190 -3.61 -13.89 1.01
N ALA A 191 -4.49 -14.07 0.03
CA ALA A 191 -4.62 -15.32 -0.71
C ALA A 191 -3.32 -15.66 -1.47
N LEU A 192 -2.71 -14.67 -2.12
CA LEU A 192 -1.45 -14.86 -2.84
C LEU A 192 -0.24 -15.06 -1.92
N HIS A 193 -0.21 -14.39 -0.77
CA HIS A 193 0.82 -14.59 0.24
C HIS A 193 0.76 -16.02 0.75
N LYS A 194 -0.45 -16.52 1.06
CA LYS A 194 -0.62 -17.92 1.45
C LYS A 194 -0.25 -18.90 0.34
N THR A 195 -0.57 -18.57 -0.91
CA THR A 195 -0.19 -19.35 -2.10
C THR A 195 1.34 -19.48 -2.21
N ASN A 196 2.07 -18.37 -2.01
CA ASN A 196 3.53 -18.35 -1.96
C ASN A 196 4.10 -19.14 -0.77
N ASP A 197 3.51 -19.00 0.43
CA ASP A 197 3.94 -19.73 1.63
C ASP A 197 3.84 -21.24 1.44
N LEU A 198 2.77 -21.69 0.77
CA LEU A 198 2.54 -23.10 0.41
C LEU A 198 3.41 -23.57 -0.77
N LYS A 199 4.30 -22.72 -1.29
CA LYS A 199 5.22 -23.01 -2.41
C LYS A 199 4.50 -23.42 -3.70
N PHE A 200 3.26 -22.95 -3.89
CA PHE A 200 2.60 -23.08 -5.17
C PHE A 200 3.34 -22.23 -6.22
N PRO A 201 3.57 -22.74 -7.45
CA PRO A 201 4.26 -21.99 -8.50
C PRO A 201 3.48 -20.72 -8.88
N LEU A 202 4.00 -19.55 -8.49
CA LEU A 202 3.32 -18.26 -8.68
C LEU A 202 3.08 -17.92 -10.15
N GLU A 203 3.88 -18.47 -11.06
CA GLU A 203 3.69 -18.33 -12.50
C GLU A 203 2.39 -18.95 -13.03
N ASN A 204 1.77 -19.85 -12.26
CA ASN A 204 0.50 -20.47 -12.62
C ASN A 204 -0.70 -19.60 -12.20
N VAL A 205 -0.48 -18.51 -11.46
CA VAL A 205 -1.51 -17.54 -11.11
C VAL A 205 -1.68 -16.56 -12.28
N VAL A 206 -2.83 -16.63 -12.95
CA VAL A 206 -3.11 -15.85 -14.17
C VAL A 206 -3.83 -14.54 -13.87
N ASP A 207 -4.88 -14.59 -13.06
CA ASP A 207 -5.76 -13.46 -12.73
C ASP A 207 -6.23 -13.62 -11.27
N GLY A 208 -6.80 -12.57 -10.70
CA GLY A 208 -7.21 -12.57 -9.31
C GLY A 208 -8.30 -11.55 -9.01
N ILE A 209 -9.30 -12.01 -8.27
CA ILE A 209 -10.32 -11.17 -7.64
C ILE A 209 -10.48 -11.60 -6.18
N GLY A 210 -10.61 -10.64 -5.28
CA GLY A 210 -10.83 -10.85 -3.86
C GLY A 210 -11.81 -9.82 -3.31
N THR A 211 -12.60 -10.23 -2.32
CA THR A 211 -13.58 -9.35 -1.68
C THR A 211 -13.52 -9.48 -0.17
N ALA A 212 -13.66 -8.37 0.55
CA ALA A 212 -13.78 -8.37 2.01
C ALA A 212 -14.65 -7.21 2.50
N PRO A 213 -15.47 -7.40 3.56
CA PRO A 213 -16.31 -6.35 4.12
C PRO A 213 -15.47 -5.28 4.81
N ILE A 214 -15.89 -4.02 4.74
CA ILE A 214 -15.29 -2.92 5.49
C ILE A 214 -15.80 -3.01 6.94
N PRO A 215 -14.93 -3.26 7.95
CA PRO A 215 -15.36 -3.29 9.33
C PRO A 215 -15.62 -1.88 9.87
N ALA A 216 -16.39 -1.78 10.95
CA ALA A 216 -16.47 -0.53 11.69
C ALA A 216 -15.11 -0.21 12.33
N PRO A 217 -14.60 1.04 12.21
CA PRO A 217 -13.34 1.44 12.82
C PRO A 217 -13.41 1.32 14.35
N HIS A 218 -12.24 1.20 14.98
CA HIS A 218 -12.13 1.12 16.43
C HIS A 218 -10.91 1.91 16.92
N PRO A 219 -11.01 2.66 18.04
CA PRO A 219 -9.90 3.48 18.54
C PRO A 219 -8.78 2.66 19.19
N ASP A 220 -9.10 1.50 19.77
CA ASP A 220 -8.08 0.56 20.26
C ASP A 220 -7.40 -0.17 19.09
N PHE A 221 -6.06 -0.15 19.08
CA PHE A 221 -5.24 -0.72 18.01
C PHE A 221 -5.46 -2.22 17.82
N LEU A 222 -5.43 -3.00 18.91
CA LEU A 222 -5.55 -4.46 18.82
C LEU A 222 -6.92 -4.89 18.31
N THR A 223 -7.97 -4.18 18.73
CA THR A 223 -9.33 -4.40 18.25
C THR A 223 -9.48 -3.98 16.79
N ALA A 224 -8.88 -2.86 16.38
CA ALA A 224 -8.89 -2.44 14.98
C ALA A 224 -8.19 -3.47 14.09
N MET A 225 -6.98 -3.86 14.47
CA MET A 225 -6.18 -4.89 13.79
C MET A 225 -6.90 -6.24 13.73
N GLY A 226 -7.63 -6.63 14.79
CA GLY A 226 -8.41 -7.87 14.77
C GLY A 226 -9.67 -7.80 13.90
N ARG A 227 -10.17 -6.60 13.60
CA ARG A 227 -11.36 -6.39 12.75
C ARG A 227 -11.01 -6.30 11.27
N THR A 228 -9.87 -5.70 10.94
CA THR A 228 -9.37 -5.46 9.59
C THR A 228 -8.57 -6.64 9.09
#